data_AF-A0A7X5FQ57-F1
#
_entry.id   AF-A0A7X5FQ57-F1
#
_cell.length_a   1.000
_cell.length_b   1.000
_cell.length_c   1.000
_cell.angle_alpha   90.00
_cell.angle_beta   90.00
_cell.angle_gamma   90.00
#
_symmetry.space_group_name_H-M   'P 1'
#
loop_
_entity.id
_entity.type
_entity.pdbx_description
1 polymer ?
#
loop_
_entity_poly.entity_id
_entity_poly.type
_entity_poly.pdbx_seq_one_letter_code
_entity_poly.pdbx_strand_id
1 'polypeptide(L)'
;MKNLQKGEYVNWMRHDNEKMRGRIVDVFIEEFTRTIEGQEFHRNPTIDAPAYLIEQDSGEEFILSHNELVEADDQDDHSDDNPHVRMKDKKHTY
;
A
#
# COMPACT_ATOMS: atom_id res chain seq x y z
N MET A 1 5.90 9.18 5.96
CA MET A 1 4.57 8.58 5.67
C MET A 1 4.78 7.09 5.53
N LYS A 2 3.85 6.26 5.98
CA LYS A 2 3.97 4.81 5.85
C LYS A 2 3.47 4.44 4.45
N ASN A 3 4.39 4.07 3.57
CA ASN A 3 4.04 3.67 2.21
C ASN A 3 3.45 2.27 2.29
N LEU A 4 2.22 2.11 1.81
CA LEU A 4 1.56 0.82 1.81
C LEU A 4 2.09 -0.01 0.65
N GLN A 5 2.20 -1.32 0.87
CA GLN A 5 2.78 -2.24 -0.08
C GLN A 5 1.74 -3.22 -0.62
N LYS A 6 2.03 -3.75 -1.81
CA LYS A 6 1.26 -4.84 -2.40
C LYS A 6 1.22 -6.01 -1.42
N GLY A 7 0.01 -6.50 -1.17
CA GLY A 7 -0.25 -7.61 -0.26
C GLY A 7 -0.81 -7.19 1.09
N GLU A 8 -0.69 -5.93 1.49
CA GLU A 8 -1.25 -5.42 2.75
C GLU A 8 -2.78 -5.29 2.71
N TYR A 9 -3.40 -5.44 3.88
CA TYR A 9 -4.83 -5.21 4.05
C TYR A 9 -5.09 -3.81 4.56
N VAL A 10 -5.99 -3.11 3.90
CA VAL A 10 -6.36 -1.74 4.21
C VAL A 10 -7.84 -1.64 4.47
N ASN A 11 -8.20 -0.65 5.29
CA ASN A 11 -9.58 -0.29 5.54
C ASN A 11 -9.83 1.15 5.12
N TRP A 12 -11.01 1.40 4.57
CA TRP A 12 -11.49 2.73 4.22
C TRP A 12 -12.96 2.88 4.58
N MET A 13 -13.43 4.12 4.67
CA MET A 13 -14.85 4.42 4.87
C MET A 13 -15.47 4.86 3.55
N ARG A 14 -16.65 4.31 3.22
CA ARG A 14 -17.51 4.85 2.15
C ARG A 14 -18.47 5.93 2.69
N HIS A 15 -19.20 6.59 1.79
CA HIS A 15 -20.10 7.72 2.07
C HIS A 15 -21.24 7.46 3.09
N ASP A 16 -21.41 6.24 3.60
CA ASP A 16 -22.42 5.85 4.58
C ASP A 16 -21.86 5.42 5.94
N ASN A 17 -20.60 5.79 6.25
CA ASN A 17 -19.84 5.27 7.41
C ASN A 17 -19.65 3.74 7.38
N GLU A 18 -19.82 3.12 6.21
CA GLU A 18 -19.56 1.72 6.01
C GLU A 18 -18.04 1.49 5.93
N LYS A 19 -17.53 0.65 6.84
CA LYS A 19 -16.13 0.26 6.89
C LYS A 19 -15.90 -0.86 5.89
N MET A 20 -15.13 -0.57 4.85
CA MET A 20 -14.73 -1.52 3.83
C MET A 20 -13.31 -2.00 4.08
N ARG A 21 -13.08 -3.28 3.74
CA ARG A 21 -11.77 -3.92 3.81
C ARG A 21 -11.43 -4.52 2.45
N GLY A 22 -10.16 -4.43 2.10
CA GLY A 22 -9.62 -5.04 0.89
C GLY A 22 -8.12 -5.20 0.98
N ARG A 23 -7.54 -5.89 -0.01
CA ARG A 23 -6.11 -6.14 -0.12
C ARG A 23 -5.52 -5.29 -1.23
N ILE A 24 -4.37 -4.67 -0.98
CA ILE A 24 -3.65 -3.93 -2.00
C ILE A 24 -3.08 -4.92 -3.00
N VAL A 25 -3.56 -4.85 -4.24
CA VAL A 25 -3.06 -5.65 -5.35
C VAL A 25 -2.01 -4.91 -6.16
N ASP A 26 -2.04 -3.57 -6.22
CA ASP A 26 -1.03 -2.76 -6.90
C ASP A 26 -0.92 -1.34 -6.33
N VAL A 27 0.24 -0.70 -6.55
CA VAL A 27 0.54 0.66 -6.08
C VAL A 27 1.00 1.51 -7.27
N PHE A 28 0.40 2.68 -7.43
CA PHE A 28 0.71 3.63 -8.48
C PHE A 28 1.28 4.91 -7.87
N ILE A 29 2.47 5.29 -8.32
CA ILE A 29 3.18 6.52 -7.92
C ILE A 29 3.42 7.47 -9.10
N GLU A 30 2.98 7.06 -10.29
CA GLU A 30 3.06 7.80 -11.56
C GLU A 30 1.70 7.76 -12.26
N GLU A 31 1.52 8.64 -13.27
CA GLU A 31 0.29 8.68 -14.07
C GLU A 31 -0.10 7.32 -14.63
N PHE A 32 -1.38 7.00 -14.56
CA PHE A 32 -1.89 5.77 -15.13
C PHE A 32 -3.32 5.95 -15.65
N THR A 33 -3.65 5.12 -16.63
CA THR A 33 -5.00 4.96 -17.15
C THR A 33 -5.36 3.48 -17.06
N ARG A 34 -6.43 3.17 -16.32
CA ARG A 34 -6.91 1.79 -16.18
C ARG A 34 -8.42 1.74 -16.29
N THR A 35 -8.93 0.72 -16.97
CA THR A 35 -10.36 0.45 -17.05
C THR A 35 -10.74 -0.58 -15.99
N ILE A 36 -11.67 -0.23 -15.11
CA ILE A 36 -12.23 -1.12 -14.09
C ILE A 36 -13.74 -1.17 -14.32
N GLU A 37 -14.29 -2.38 -14.46
CA GLU A 37 -15.73 -2.60 -14.73
C GLU A 37 -16.30 -1.75 -15.88
N GLY A 38 -15.48 -1.48 -16.91
CA GLY A 38 -15.86 -0.65 -18.07
C GLY A 38 -15.78 0.87 -17.83
N GLN A 39 -15.38 1.32 -16.65
CA GLN A 39 -15.10 2.72 -16.35
C GLN A 39 -13.60 3.00 -16.44
N GLU A 40 -13.23 4.02 -17.21
CA GLU A 40 -11.84 4.47 -17.32
C GLU A 40 -11.48 5.40 -16.15
N PHE A 41 -10.42 5.05 -15.44
CA PHE A 41 -9.82 5.83 -14.39
C PHE A 41 -8.49 6.38 -14.88
N HIS A 42 -8.40 7.70 -14.94
CA HIS A 42 -7.16 8.43 -15.20
C HIS A 42 -6.80 9.23 -13.94
N ARG A 43 -5.68 8.88 -13.30
CA ARG A 43 -5.15 9.58 -12.12
C ARG A 43 -3.66 9.83 -12.29
N ASN A 44 -3.18 10.91 -11.67
CA ASN A 44 -1.76 11.25 -11.60
C ASN A 44 -1.28 11.22 -10.13
N PRO A 45 -1.12 10.02 -9.55
CA PRO A 45 -0.57 9.88 -8.20
C PRO A 45 0.91 10.29 -8.17
N THR A 46 1.39 10.58 -6.97
CA THR A 46 2.80 10.94 -6.72
C THR A 46 3.35 10.16 -5.54
N ILE A 47 4.65 10.27 -5.27
CA ILE A 47 5.28 9.64 -4.09
C ILE A 47 4.66 10.11 -2.77
N ASP A 48 4.24 11.38 -2.68
CA ASP A 48 3.57 11.92 -1.49
C ASP A 48 2.08 11.52 -1.39
N ALA A 49 1.44 11.27 -2.53
CA ALA A 49 0.03 10.88 -2.63
C ALA A 49 -0.15 9.70 -3.60
N PRO A 50 0.32 8.50 -3.25
CA PRO A 50 0.18 7.32 -4.08
C PRO A 50 -1.30 6.90 -4.21
N ALA A 51 -1.61 6.23 -5.32
CA ALA A 51 -2.89 5.56 -5.52
C ALA A 51 -2.70 4.05 -5.37
N TYR A 52 -3.69 3.39 -4.76
CA TYR A 52 -3.66 1.98 -4.45
C TYR A 52 -4.83 1.30 -5.15
N LEU A 53 -4.53 0.20 -5.84
CA LEU A 53 -5.54 -0.72 -6.32
C LEU A 53 -5.82 -1.74 -5.23
N ILE A 54 -7.07 -1.81 -4.81
CA ILE A 54 -7.52 -2.64 -3.70
C ILE A 54 -8.57 -3.60 -4.23
N GLU A 55 -8.35 -4.88 -4.01
CA GLU A 55 -9.29 -5.94 -4.37
C GLU A 55 -10.01 -6.46 -3.12
N GLN A 56 -11.32 -6.62 -3.21
CA GLN A 56 -12.13 -7.23 -2.15
C GLN A 56 -12.35 -8.73 -2.39
N ASP A 57 -12.76 -9.45 -1.35
CA ASP A 57 -13.06 -10.90 -1.45
C ASP A 57 -14.20 -11.19 -2.46
N SER A 58 -15.09 -10.22 -2.67
CA SER A 58 -16.13 -10.27 -3.70
C SER A 58 -15.59 -10.23 -5.15
N GLY A 59 -14.31 -9.90 -5.34
CA GLY A 59 -13.69 -9.67 -6.65
C GLY A 59 -13.84 -8.25 -7.20
N GLU A 60 -14.38 -7.32 -6.41
CA GLU A 60 -14.49 -5.91 -6.77
C GLU A 60 -13.14 -5.20 -6.60
N GLU A 61 -12.75 -4.40 -7.59
CA GLU A 61 -11.52 -3.61 -7.62
C GLU A 61 -11.82 -2.11 -7.35
N PHE A 62 -11.07 -1.50 -6.45
CA PHE A 62 -11.18 -0.08 -6.10
C PHE A 62 -9.85 0.63 -6.25
N ILE A 63 -9.86 1.82 -6.86
CA ILE A 63 -8.72 2.74 -6.88
C ILE A 63 -8.95 3.82 -5.84
N LEU A 64 -8.14 3.82 -4.78
CA LEU A 64 -8.20 4.81 -3.72
C LEU A 64 -6.85 5.51 -3.55
N SER A 65 -6.89 6.81 -3.27
CA SER A 65 -5.70 7.57 -2.96
C SER A 65 -5.30 7.37 -1.50
N HIS A 66 -4.03 7.58 -1.16
CA HIS A 66 -3.54 7.44 0.23
C HIS A 66 -4.40 8.19 1.26
N ASN A 67 -4.86 9.40 0.92
CA ASN A 67 -5.69 10.22 1.80
C ASN A 67 -7.11 9.67 2.07
N GLU A 68 -7.57 8.70 1.30
CA GLU A 68 -8.90 8.07 1.47
C GLU A 68 -8.83 6.81 2.36
N LEU A 69 -7.63 6.31 2.63
CA LEU A 69 -7.40 5.14 3.47
C LEU A 69 -7.29 5.57 4.92
N VAL A 70 -8.01 4.86 5.81
CA VAL A 70 -8.13 5.28 7.22
C VAL A 70 -6.98 4.71 8.05
N GLU A 71 -6.63 3.45 7.84
CA GLU A 71 -5.51 2.76 8.50
C GLU A 71 -5.31 1.39 7.82
N ALA A 72 -4.05 1.01 7.56
CA ALA A 72 -3.70 -0.39 7.31
C ALA A 72 -3.66 -1.10 8.66
N ASP A 73 -4.34 -2.24 8.76
CA ASP A 73 -4.27 -3.09 9.95
C ASP A 73 -2.89 -3.73 9.96
N ASP A 74 -1.92 -3.02 10.53
CA ASP A 74 -0.57 -3.49 10.76
C ASP A 74 -0.64 -4.57 11.85
N GLN A 75 -0.86 -5.82 11.44
CA GLN A 75 -0.46 -6.93 12.29
C GLN A 75 1.07 -7.01 12.21
N ASP A 76 1.69 -6.55 13.29
CA ASP A 76 3.07 -6.81 13.73
C ASP A 76 3.74 -8.06 13.13
N ASP A 77 5.08 -7.94 13.00
CA ASP A 77 6.10 -8.98 13.23
C ASP A 77 6.95 -9.42 12.01
N HIS A 78 8.10 -8.72 11.85
CA HIS A 78 9.47 -9.27 11.73
C HIS A 78 9.88 -10.09 10.45
N SER A 79 11.04 -9.97 9.78
CA SER A 79 12.35 -9.31 9.98
C SER A 79 13.14 -9.29 8.64
N ASP A 80 14.09 -8.35 8.49
CA ASP A 80 15.41 -8.51 7.85
C ASP A 80 15.55 -9.11 6.43
N ASP A 81 15.78 -8.26 5.41
CA ASP A 81 16.85 -8.49 4.40
C ASP A 81 17.15 -7.17 3.66
N ASN A 82 18.13 -6.42 4.17
CA ASN A 82 18.91 -5.50 3.34
C ASN A 82 20.38 -5.91 3.47
N PRO A 83 20.95 -6.66 2.51
CA PRO A 83 22.35 -7.04 2.58
C PRO A 83 23.22 -5.87 2.10
N HIS A 84 23.38 -4.82 2.92
CA HIS A 84 24.43 -3.82 2.71
C HIS A 84 25.62 -4.04 3.67
N VAL A 85 26.43 -5.02 3.30
CA VAL A 85 27.90 -5.07 3.40
C VAL A 85 28.56 -4.54 4.69
N ARG A 86 28.81 -5.47 5.61
CA ARG A 86 30.09 -5.78 6.30
C ARG A 86 31.18 -4.69 6.31
N MET A 87 31.45 -4.13 7.49
CA MET A 87 32.82 -3.86 7.96
C MET A 87 32.97 -4.30 9.42
N LYS A 88 34.05 -5.03 9.68
CA LYS A 88 34.36 -5.74 10.91
C LYS A 88 35.35 -4.91 11.71
N ASP A 89 34.92 -4.31 12.80
CA ASP A 89 35.85 -3.67 13.73
C ASP A 89 35.94 -4.48 15.02
N LYS A 90 36.90 -5.41 15.01
CA LYS A 90 37.49 -6.02 16.19
C LYS A 90 37.93 -4.92 17.16
N LYS A 91 37.51 -4.97 18.43
CA LYS A 91 38.39 -4.77 19.60
C LYS A 91 37.83 -5.48 20.83
N HIS A 92 38.27 -6.73 21.01
CA HIS A 92 38.45 -7.30 22.33
C HIS A 92 39.88 -6.97 22.76
N THR A 93 40.07 -6.24 23.84
CA THR A 93 41.37 -6.12 24.49
C THR A 93 41.14 -6.36 25.97
N TYR A 94 41.92 -7.32 26.51
CA TYR A 94 41.94 -7.80 27.89
C TYR A 94 42.19 -6.69 28.91
#